data_AF-I4B0U0-F1
#
_entry.id   AF-I4B0U0-F1
#
_cell.length_a   1.000
_cell.length_b   1.000
_cell.length_c   1.000
_cell.angle_alpha   90.00
_cell.angle_beta   90.00
_cell.angle_gamma   90.00
#
_symmetry.space_group_name_H-M   'P 1'
#
loop_
_entity.id
_entity.type
_entity.pdbx_description
1 polymer ?
#
loop_
_entity_poly.entity_id
_entity_poly.type
_entity_poly.pdbx_seq_one_letter_code
_entity_poly.pdbx_strand_id
1 'polypeptide(L)'
;MHNPPEADAAAKARKIIDHAQLHQITEKLFSRLPIHIVENNQKNPARALQYVHPHLEILHQMAPAQSRTLLLTKDDHSMMLECSVISRTDKGTEILKPLRLYLTKRGIRHENRVAISGSELAGQVRNVIPHPEFYRVNAGTSSGRDATLLQYANAIKELVPECVVKFELQRTNRLTVRMKKLQEFNLPVFAPDMTRQRQGDEQNVVAMPHSEYEQVMRSDGLPGDYIGEICEPLRYRGVLIVGYVQVFSTRAPLNISQYHTVRQLMRRLERDLDAKRCYPDNPISGKIVDVSHGGLGFIYTGQRSVLSTAGVGDKIVLDAHFAAENVATFSGKIMNMTSLENGRRYGIEFEGLSEAGETALKAML
;
A
#
# COMPACT_ATOMS: atom_id res chain seq x y z
N MET A 1 -51.40 4.43 -10.05
CA MET A 1 -50.53 3.35 -10.55
C MET A 1 -49.13 3.66 -10.07
N HIS A 2 -48.64 2.85 -9.13
CA HIS A 2 -47.38 3.03 -8.44
C HIS A 2 -46.31 2.30 -9.27
N ASN A 3 -45.38 3.03 -9.87
CA ASN A 3 -44.21 2.40 -10.50
C ASN A 3 -43.31 1.85 -9.37
N PRO A 4 -42.93 0.57 -9.39
CA PRO A 4 -42.00 0.05 -8.41
C PRO A 4 -40.60 0.66 -8.66
N PRO A 5 -39.79 0.84 -7.59
CA PRO A 5 -38.43 1.30 -7.74
C PRO A 5 -37.59 0.24 -8.47
N GLU A 6 -36.85 0.70 -9.48
CA GLU A 6 -35.86 -0.11 -10.20
C GLU A 6 -34.90 -0.75 -9.19
N ALA A 7 -34.92 -2.08 -9.15
CA ALA A 7 -33.99 -2.86 -8.37
C ALA A 7 -32.55 -2.56 -8.82
N ASP A 8 -31.71 -2.27 -7.83
CA ASP A 8 -30.26 -2.13 -7.91
C ASP A 8 -29.64 -3.04 -8.99
N ALA A 9 -29.00 -2.41 -9.98
CA ALA A 9 -28.11 -3.09 -10.90
C ALA A 9 -26.88 -3.61 -10.12
N ALA A 10 -27.03 -4.75 -9.45
CA ALA A 10 -25.93 -5.51 -8.89
C ALA A 10 -24.85 -5.68 -9.96
N ALA A 11 -23.67 -5.13 -9.70
CA ALA A 11 -22.55 -5.13 -10.63
C ALA A 11 -22.27 -6.56 -11.14
N LYS A 12 -22.59 -6.85 -12.41
CA LYS A 12 -22.38 -8.18 -13.00
C LYS A 12 -20.90 -8.56 -12.91
N ALA A 13 -20.57 -9.49 -12.01
CA ALA A 13 -19.26 -10.13 -11.96
C ALA A 13 -19.08 -10.98 -13.21
N ARG A 14 -18.03 -10.72 -14.02
CA ARG A 14 -17.72 -11.56 -15.19
C ARG A 14 -16.95 -12.78 -14.71
N LYS A 15 -17.51 -13.97 -14.95
CA LYS A 15 -16.88 -15.26 -14.61
C LYS A 15 -16.11 -15.81 -15.81
N ILE A 16 -14.86 -16.20 -15.60
CA ILE A 16 -13.99 -16.86 -16.58
C ILE A 16 -13.64 -18.25 -16.05
N ILE A 17 -13.89 -19.28 -16.87
CA ILE A 17 -13.56 -20.68 -16.59
C ILE A 17 -12.70 -21.31 -17.70
N ASP A 18 -12.43 -20.55 -18.76
CA ASP A 18 -11.63 -21.02 -19.89
C ASP A 18 -10.16 -21.22 -19.46
N HIS A 19 -9.62 -22.41 -19.71
CA HIS A 19 -8.29 -22.80 -19.23
C HIS A 19 -7.17 -21.95 -19.83
N ALA A 20 -7.28 -21.55 -21.11
CA ALA A 20 -6.27 -20.72 -21.77
C ALA A 20 -6.26 -19.30 -21.18
N GLN A 21 -7.44 -18.69 -20.96
CA GLN A 21 -7.55 -17.40 -20.29
C GLN A 21 -7.07 -17.45 -18.84
N LEU A 22 -7.45 -18.48 -18.08
CA LEU A 22 -6.97 -18.66 -16.71
C LEU A 22 -5.46 -18.80 -16.66
N HIS A 23 -4.85 -19.56 -17.57
CA HIS A 23 -3.41 -19.68 -17.69
C HIS A 23 -2.75 -18.31 -17.91
N GLN A 24 -3.19 -17.56 -18.93
CA GLN A 24 -2.61 -16.25 -19.24
C GLN A 24 -2.75 -15.25 -18.08
N ILE A 25 -3.91 -15.23 -17.41
CA ILE A 25 -4.14 -14.31 -16.29
C ILE A 25 -3.32 -14.72 -15.07
N THR A 26 -3.22 -16.02 -14.78
CA THR A 26 -2.44 -16.51 -13.64
C THR A 26 -0.95 -16.22 -13.84
N GLU A 27 -0.42 -16.50 -15.04
CA GLU A 27 0.99 -16.30 -15.39
C GLU A 27 1.40 -14.83 -15.47
N LYS A 28 0.53 -13.96 -15.99
CA LYS A 28 0.87 -12.54 -16.19
C LYS A 28 0.58 -11.68 -14.99
N LEU A 29 -0.42 -12.04 -14.17
CA LEU A 29 -0.91 -11.21 -13.08
C LEU A 29 -0.68 -11.85 -11.71
N PHE A 30 -1.30 -13.01 -11.44
CA PHE A 30 -1.27 -13.61 -10.09
C PHE A 30 0.11 -14.12 -9.67
N SER A 31 0.98 -14.48 -10.60
CA SER A 31 2.35 -14.90 -10.29
C SER A 31 3.34 -13.75 -10.10
N ARG A 32 2.94 -12.51 -10.43
CA ARG A 32 3.85 -11.34 -10.49
C ARG A 32 3.43 -10.20 -9.59
N LEU A 33 2.12 -10.02 -9.40
CA LEU A 33 1.57 -8.92 -8.61
C LEU A 33 1.27 -9.38 -7.18
N PRO A 34 1.19 -8.45 -6.21
CA PRO A 34 0.76 -8.77 -4.85
C PRO A 34 -0.63 -9.41 -4.85
N ILE A 35 -0.76 -10.53 -4.12
CA ILE A 35 -2.01 -11.28 -3.98
C ILE A 35 -2.36 -11.47 -2.51
N HIS A 36 -3.65 -11.68 -2.24
CA HIS A 36 -4.15 -11.99 -0.91
C HIS A 36 -4.99 -13.26 -0.96
N ILE A 37 -4.96 -14.08 0.06
CA ILE A 37 -5.97 -15.12 0.27
C ILE A 37 -7.17 -14.49 0.98
N VAL A 38 -8.35 -14.68 0.42
CA VAL A 38 -9.63 -14.29 1.03
C VAL A 38 -10.23 -15.48 1.75
N GLU A 39 -10.34 -15.38 3.06
CA GLU A 39 -10.99 -16.37 3.92
C GLU A 39 -11.78 -15.63 5.00
N ASN A 40 -13.03 -16.01 5.25
CA ASN A 40 -13.91 -15.35 6.22
C ASN A 40 -13.99 -13.82 6.05
N ASN A 41 -13.97 -13.35 4.79
CA ASN A 41 -13.97 -11.94 4.41
C ASN A 41 -12.76 -11.12 4.91
N GLN A 42 -11.68 -11.80 5.28
CA GLN A 42 -10.38 -11.21 5.58
C GLN A 42 -9.43 -11.39 4.40
N LYS A 43 -8.61 -10.37 4.12
CA LYS A 43 -7.54 -10.43 3.12
C LYS A 43 -6.24 -10.75 3.83
N ASN A 44 -5.67 -11.90 3.55
CA ASN A 44 -4.42 -12.36 4.15
C ASN A 44 -3.31 -12.27 3.09
N PRO A 45 -2.19 -11.58 3.34
CA PRO A 45 -1.13 -11.45 2.35
C PRO A 45 -0.57 -12.83 1.98
N ALA A 46 -0.41 -13.06 0.68
CA ALA A 46 0.23 -14.25 0.15
C ALA A 46 1.25 -13.83 -0.92
N ARG A 47 2.37 -14.54 -0.98
CA ARG A 47 3.40 -14.29 -1.98
C ARG A 47 3.36 -15.37 -3.04
N ALA A 48 3.19 -15.01 -4.31
CA ALA A 48 3.46 -15.94 -5.40
C ALA A 48 4.96 -16.20 -5.50
N LEU A 49 5.34 -17.47 -5.57
CA LEU A 49 6.73 -17.90 -5.73
C LEU A 49 7.03 -18.21 -7.18
N GLN A 50 6.19 -19.03 -7.81
CA GLN A 50 6.34 -19.43 -9.20
C GLN A 50 5.02 -19.92 -9.78
N TYR A 51 4.97 -19.97 -11.11
CA TYR A 51 3.85 -20.55 -11.85
C TYR A 51 4.38 -21.53 -12.90
N VAL A 52 4.02 -22.81 -12.74
CA VAL A 52 4.36 -23.91 -13.64
C VAL A 52 3.05 -24.54 -14.07
N HIS A 53 2.60 -24.23 -15.29
CA HIS A 53 1.27 -24.57 -15.76
C HIS A 53 0.88 -26.04 -15.47
N PRO A 54 -0.31 -26.31 -14.89
CA PRO A 54 -1.35 -25.36 -14.49
C PRO A 54 -1.22 -24.82 -13.06
N HIS A 55 -0.11 -25.07 -12.37
CA HIS A 55 0.05 -24.85 -10.93
C HIS A 55 0.66 -23.49 -10.59
N LEU A 56 0.06 -22.80 -9.62
CA LEU A 56 0.61 -21.60 -8.99
C LEU A 56 1.10 -21.96 -7.59
N GLU A 57 2.36 -21.66 -7.30
CA GLU A 57 2.94 -21.87 -5.98
C GLU A 57 2.90 -20.57 -5.19
N ILE A 58 2.37 -20.62 -3.97
CA ILE A 58 2.27 -19.46 -3.07
C ILE A 58 2.82 -19.77 -1.69
N LEU A 59 3.30 -18.75 -0.99
CA LEU A 59 3.75 -18.78 0.40
C LEU A 59 2.84 -17.93 1.28
N HIS A 60 2.33 -18.51 2.37
CA HIS A 60 1.53 -17.81 3.38
C HIS A 60 1.51 -18.61 4.72
N GLN A 61 0.92 -18.04 5.77
CA GLN A 61 0.93 -18.62 7.13
C GLN A 61 -0.45 -19.09 7.62
N MET A 62 -1.43 -19.24 6.73
CA MET A 62 -2.80 -19.58 7.12
C MET A 62 -2.95 -21.08 7.40
N ALA A 63 -3.95 -21.46 8.19
CA ALA A 63 -4.28 -22.88 8.46
C ALA A 63 -4.60 -23.64 7.15
N PRO A 64 -4.33 -24.96 7.06
CA PRO A 64 -4.61 -25.75 5.86
C PRO A 64 -6.07 -25.67 5.40
N ALA A 65 -6.29 -25.61 4.08
CA ALA A 65 -7.62 -25.65 3.48
C ALA A 65 -7.59 -26.47 2.18
N GLN A 66 -8.75 -26.97 1.74
CA GLN A 66 -8.88 -27.70 0.46
C GLN A 66 -8.98 -26.76 -0.75
N SER A 67 -9.37 -25.51 -0.52
CA SER A 67 -9.50 -24.48 -1.55
C SER A 67 -9.04 -23.13 -1.02
N ARG A 68 -8.61 -22.27 -1.94
CA ARG A 68 -8.22 -20.89 -1.67
C ARG A 68 -8.91 -19.98 -2.66
N THR A 69 -9.26 -18.78 -2.20
CA THR A 69 -9.68 -17.69 -3.08
C THR A 69 -8.60 -16.64 -3.04
N LEU A 70 -7.88 -16.45 -4.15
CA LEU A 70 -6.87 -15.41 -4.29
C LEU A 70 -7.51 -14.12 -4.78
N LEU A 71 -7.18 -13.00 -4.17
CA LEU A 71 -7.58 -11.66 -4.57
C LEU A 71 -6.37 -10.90 -5.08
N LEU A 72 -6.52 -10.33 -6.27
CA LEU A 72 -5.60 -9.38 -6.87
C LEU A 72 -6.38 -8.09 -7.18
N THR A 73 -5.87 -6.96 -6.70
CA THR A 73 -6.45 -5.63 -6.96
C THR A 73 -5.48 -4.81 -7.79
N LYS A 74 -5.95 -4.27 -8.93
CA LYS A 74 -5.15 -3.44 -9.83
C LYS A 74 -6.02 -2.37 -10.49
N ASP A 75 -5.60 -1.10 -10.41
CA ASP A 75 -6.24 0.04 -11.09
C ASP A 75 -7.79 0.05 -10.93
N ASP A 76 -8.30 0.03 -9.68
CA ASP A 76 -9.73 -0.06 -9.30
C ASP A 76 -10.48 -1.36 -9.73
N HIS A 77 -9.79 -2.32 -10.36
CA HIS A 77 -10.35 -3.63 -10.69
C HIS A 77 -9.95 -4.67 -9.66
N SER A 78 -10.87 -5.57 -9.34
CA SER A 78 -10.55 -6.72 -8.49
C SER A 78 -10.83 -8.04 -9.20
N MET A 79 -9.89 -8.96 -9.02
CA MET A 79 -9.87 -10.27 -9.64
C MET A 79 -9.80 -11.30 -8.53
N MET A 80 -10.81 -12.16 -8.45
CA MET A 80 -10.85 -13.26 -7.49
C MET A 80 -10.64 -14.58 -8.22
N LEU A 81 -9.50 -15.22 -7.96
CA LEU A 81 -9.15 -16.51 -8.53
C LEU A 81 -9.38 -17.59 -7.50
N GLU A 82 -10.37 -18.44 -7.74
CA GLU A 82 -10.57 -19.63 -6.92
C GLU A 82 -9.66 -20.76 -7.38
N CYS A 83 -9.03 -21.40 -6.42
CA CYS A 83 -8.06 -22.46 -6.60
C CYS A 83 -8.40 -23.66 -5.72
N SER A 84 -8.12 -24.87 -6.22
CA SER A 84 -7.97 -26.05 -5.36
C SER A 84 -6.54 -26.14 -4.85
N VAL A 85 -6.36 -26.49 -3.57
CA VAL A 85 -5.04 -26.80 -3.01
C VAL A 85 -4.68 -28.24 -3.40
N ILE A 86 -3.56 -28.40 -4.12
CA ILE A 86 -3.06 -29.70 -4.59
C ILE A 86 -2.14 -30.32 -3.56
N SER A 87 -1.24 -29.53 -3.01
CA SER A 87 -0.32 -29.96 -1.96
C SER A 87 0.11 -28.76 -1.11
N ARG A 88 0.59 -29.08 0.08
CA ARG A 88 1.15 -28.11 1.03
C ARG A 88 2.44 -28.65 1.59
N THR A 89 3.42 -27.77 1.77
CA THR A 89 4.66 -28.08 2.50
C THR A 89 4.56 -27.60 3.94
N ASP A 90 5.37 -28.20 4.83
CA ASP A 90 5.44 -27.81 6.24
C ASP A 90 5.90 -26.36 6.45
N LYS A 91 6.52 -25.75 5.42
CA LYS A 91 7.01 -24.37 5.45
C LYS A 91 5.94 -23.32 5.08
N GLY A 92 4.68 -23.74 4.91
CA GLY A 92 3.57 -22.83 4.56
C GLY A 92 3.46 -22.52 3.06
N THR A 93 4.12 -23.31 2.22
CA THR A 93 3.96 -23.22 0.76
C THR A 93 2.79 -24.08 0.31
N GLU A 94 1.89 -23.53 -0.50
CA GLU A 94 0.79 -24.27 -1.13
C GLU A 94 0.93 -24.27 -2.66
N ILE A 95 0.72 -25.44 -3.27
CA ILE A 95 0.59 -25.59 -4.72
C ILE A 95 -0.89 -25.54 -5.06
N LEU A 96 -1.28 -24.55 -5.86
CA LEU A 96 -2.66 -24.24 -6.21
C LEU A 96 -2.93 -24.53 -7.68
N LYS A 97 -4.10 -25.11 -7.97
CA LYS A 97 -4.63 -25.22 -9.34
C LYS A 97 -5.76 -24.21 -9.53
N PRO A 98 -5.61 -23.20 -10.41
CA PRO A 98 -6.67 -22.26 -10.77
C PRO A 98 -7.89 -22.97 -11.34
N LEU A 99 -9.08 -22.62 -10.85
CA LEU A 99 -10.35 -23.22 -11.26
C LEU A 99 -11.24 -22.23 -12.01
N ARG A 100 -11.39 -21.02 -11.46
CA ARG A 100 -12.28 -19.99 -12.01
C ARG A 100 -11.88 -18.62 -11.53
N LEU A 101 -12.09 -17.62 -12.38
CA LEU A 101 -11.79 -16.22 -12.10
C LEU A 101 -13.08 -15.40 -12.14
N TYR A 102 -13.26 -14.54 -11.14
CA TYR A 102 -14.30 -13.54 -11.10
C TYR A 102 -13.67 -12.16 -11.28
N LEU A 103 -14.12 -11.43 -12.30
CA LEU A 103 -13.77 -10.04 -12.53
C LEU A 103 -14.89 -9.15 -12.01
N THR A 104 -14.56 -8.24 -11.11
CA THR A 104 -15.52 -7.25 -10.62
C THR A 104 -14.96 -5.84 -10.78
N LYS A 105 -15.83 -4.93 -11.27
CA LYS A 105 -15.53 -3.49 -11.42
C LYS A 105 -15.50 -2.74 -10.08
N ARG A 106 -15.90 -3.38 -9.00
CA ARG A 106 -15.87 -2.86 -7.63
C ARG A 106 -15.53 -4.03 -6.72
N GLY A 107 -14.54 -3.87 -5.83
CA GLY A 107 -14.22 -4.86 -4.82
C GLY A 107 -15.50 -5.34 -4.13
N ILE A 108 -15.73 -6.65 -4.13
CA ILE A 108 -16.97 -7.20 -3.57
C ILE A 108 -16.99 -6.87 -2.07
N ARG A 109 -18.00 -6.09 -1.65
CA ARG A 109 -18.23 -5.70 -0.25
C ARG A 109 -18.76 -6.91 0.51
N HIS A 110 -17.87 -7.82 0.91
CA HIS A 110 -18.23 -8.94 1.77
C HIS A 110 -17.79 -8.78 3.22
N GLU A 111 -17.27 -7.63 3.63
CA GLU A 111 -16.70 -7.55 4.98
C GLU A 111 -17.77 -7.32 6.05
N ASN A 112 -17.75 -8.16 7.09
CA ASN A 112 -18.52 -7.95 8.30
C ASN A 112 -18.05 -6.64 8.95
N ARG A 113 -18.98 -5.73 9.21
CA ARG A 113 -18.72 -4.43 9.83
C ARG A 113 -19.07 -4.50 11.31
N VAL A 114 -18.14 -4.07 12.15
CA VAL A 114 -18.36 -3.97 13.59
C VAL A 114 -18.69 -2.52 13.93
N ALA A 115 -19.77 -2.30 14.67
CA ALA A 115 -20.11 -0.99 15.22
C ALA A 115 -19.22 -0.72 16.45
N ILE A 116 -18.57 0.45 16.49
CA ILE A 116 -17.74 0.84 17.65
C ILE A 116 -18.56 1.76 18.55
N SER A 117 -18.90 1.29 19.75
CA SER A 117 -19.36 2.14 20.85
C SER A 117 -18.18 2.40 21.80
N GLY A 118 -17.56 3.58 21.72
CA GLY A 118 -16.42 3.97 22.56
C GLY A 118 -16.58 5.37 23.18
N SER A 119 -15.85 5.60 24.27
CA SER A 119 -15.74 6.86 25.05
C SER A 119 -14.96 7.97 24.32
N GLU A 120 -14.66 9.10 24.98
CA GLU A 120 -14.15 10.37 24.38
C GLU A 120 -12.92 10.29 23.44
N LEU A 121 -12.15 9.21 23.44
CA LEU A 121 -11.00 8.98 22.53
C LEU A 121 -11.13 7.71 21.69
N ALA A 122 -11.82 6.69 22.19
CA ALA A 122 -12.00 5.40 21.50
C ALA A 122 -13.15 5.47 20.50
N GLY A 123 -12.92 4.96 19.29
CA GLY A 123 -13.87 5.10 18.18
C GLY A 123 -13.82 6.49 17.54
N GLN A 124 -12.66 7.12 17.47
CA GLN A 124 -12.47 8.38 16.74
C GLN A 124 -11.43 8.25 15.62
N VAL A 125 -11.64 9.00 14.55
CA VAL A 125 -10.57 9.35 13.62
C VAL A 125 -10.02 10.73 13.97
N ARG A 126 -8.72 10.93 13.83
CA ARG A 126 -8.01 12.19 14.00
C ARG A 126 -7.06 12.43 12.83
N ASN A 127 -6.52 13.65 12.73
CA ASN A 127 -5.54 14.01 11.70
C ASN A 127 -5.99 13.60 10.30
N VAL A 128 -7.26 13.89 9.98
CA VAL A 128 -7.84 13.54 8.67
C VAL A 128 -7.30 14.50 7.61
N ILE A 129 -6.20 14.13 6.97
CA ILE A 129 -5.44 14.97 6.05
C ILE A 129 -5.68 14.51 4.60
N PRO A 130 -6.24 15.35 3.72
CA PRO A 130 -6.28 15.05 2.29
C PRO A 130 -4.86 14.91 1.70
N HIS A 131 -4.66 13.92 0.82
CA HIS A 131 -3.38 13.73 0.12
C HIS A 131 -2.82 15.02 -0.52
N PRO A 132 -3.65 15.90 -1.15
CA PRO A 132 -3.17 17.17 -1.69
C PRO A 132 -2.43 18.07 -0.70
N GLU A 133 -2.72 18.00 0.61
CA GLU A 133 -2.01 18.79 1.62
C GLU A 133 -0.57 18.32 1.80
N PHE A 134 -0.30 17.01 1.72
CA PHE A 134 1.07 16.49 1.72
C PHE A 134 1.84 17.01 0.51
N TYR A 135 1.22 17.03 -0.67
CA TYR A 135 1.86 17.51 -1.89
C TYR A 135 2.22 18.99 -1.79
N ARG A 136 1.31 19.80 -1.25
CA ARG A 136 1.52 21.23 -1.02
C ARG A 136 2.68 21.48 -0.04
N VAL A 137 2.73 20.78 1.08
CA VAL A 137 3.82 20.90 2.07
C VAL A 137 5.15 20.42 1.47
N ASN A 138 5.15 19.30 0.73
CA ASN A 138 6.33 18.77 0.03
C ASN A 138 6.87 19.71 -1.06
N ALA A 139 6.00 20.50 -1.70
CA ALA A 139 6.37 21.49 -2.70
C ALA A 139 6.94 22.78 -2.09
N GLY A 140 6.51 23.13 -0.87
CA GLY A 140 7.02 24.29 -0.14
C GLY A 140 8.41 24.08 0.45
N THR A 141 9.08 25.16 0.84
CA THR A 141 10.34 25.13 1.59
C THR A 141 10.08 24.99 3.09
N SER A 142 10.93 24.24 3.79
CA SER A 142 10.84 24.08 5.24
C SER A 142 12.23 23.88 5.80
N SER A 143 12.77 24.89 6.49
CA SER A 143 14.14 24.86 7.03
C SER A 143 14.37 23.64 7.93
N GLY A 144 13.40 23.26 8.75
CA GLY A 144 13.47 22.09 9.62
C GLY A 144 13.52 20.77 8.83
N ARG A 145 12.67 20.62 7.81
CA ARG A 145 12.66 19.44 6.95
C ARG A 145 13.95 19.37 6.14
N ASP A 146 14.30 20.46 5.46
CA ASP A 146 15.41 20.51 4.52
C ASP A 146 16.75 20.30 5.24
N ALA A 147 16.93 20.85 6.45
CA ALA A 147 18.08 20.55 7.30
C ALA A 147 18.13 19.09 7.76
N THR A 148 16.96 18.50 8.09
CA THR A 148 16.88 17.08 8.48
C THR A 148 17.23 16.17 7.29
N LEU A 149 16.69 16.43 6.11
CA LEU A 149 17.04 15.69 4.89
C LEU A 149 18.54 15.78 4.59
N LEU A 150 19.14 16.97 4.73
CA LEU A 150 20.57 17.16 4.52
C LEU A 150 21.42 16.38 5.54
N GLN A 151 21.03 16.38 6.82
CA GLN A 151 21.70 15.60 7.86
C GLN A 151 21.75 14.11 7.49
N TYR A 152 20.62 13.55 7.04
CA TYR A 152 20.56 12.14 6.65
C TYR A 152 21.26 11.87 5.31
N ALA A 153 21.27 12.82 4.37
CA ALA A 153 22.07 12.71 3.15
C ALA A 153 23.56 12.56 3.48
N ASN A 154 24.07 13.34 4.45
CA ASN A 154 25.46 13.27 4.87
C ASN A 154 25.78 11.94 5.56
N ALA A 155 24.92 11.47 6.47
CA ALA A 155 25.09 10.17 7.11
C ALA A 155 25.13 9.00 6.10
N ILE A 156 24.33 9.07 5.03
CA ILE A 156 24.36 8.06 3.95
C ILE A 156 25.68 8.15 3.16
N LYS A 157 26.19 9.34 2.89
CA LYS A 157 27.47 9.53 2.18
C LYS A 157 28.67 9.01 2.97
N GLU A 158 28.61 9.07 4.30
CA GLU A 158 29.61 8.44 5.17
C GLU A 158 29.57 6.91 5.08
N LEU A 159 28.37 6.33 4.95
CA LEU A 159 28.15 4.88 4.82
C LEU A 159 28.50 4.34 3.43
N VAL A 160 28.16 5.09 2.38
CA VAL A 160 28.39 4.72 0.99
C VAL A 160 29.31 5.79 0.38
N PRO A 161 30.64 5.60 0.43
CA PRO A 161 31.58 6.52 -0.17
C PRO A 161 31.30 6.68 -1.66
N GLU A 162 31.48 7.89 -2.18
CA GLU A 162 31.29 8.20 -3.61
C GLU A 162 29.89 7.81 -4.11
N CYS A 163 28.87 8.25 -3.36
CA CYS A 163 27.49 8.11 -3.77
C CYS A 163 26.83 9.46 -4.08
N VAL A 164 25.79 9.40 -4.92
CA VAL A 164 24.85 10.49 -5.12
C VAL A 164 23.56 10.15 -4.37
N VAL A 165 23.21 10.97 -3.39
CA VAL A 165 21.96 10.85 -2.63
C VAL A 165 20.96 11.86 -3.16
N LYS A 166 19.77 11.40 -3.56
CA LYS A 166 18.67 12.26 -4.04
C LYS A 166 17.40 11.99 -3.23
N PHE A 167 16.82 13.05 -2.70
CA PHE A 167 15.50 13.00 -2.07
C PHE A 167 14.46 13.53 -3.05
N GLU A 168 13.53 12.67 -3.45
CA GLU A 168 12.43 13.00 -4.35
C GLU A 168 11.13 13.02 -3.56
N LEU A 169 10.65 14.22 -3.22
CA LEU A 169 9.38 14.40 -2.51
C LEU A 169 8.22 14.42 -3.51
N GLN A 170 7.10 13.80 -3.15
CA GLN A 170 5.89 13.86 -3.96
C GLN A 170 5.24 15.25 -3.82
N ARG A 171 5.40 16.09 -4.86
CA ARG A 171 4.92 17.49 -4.87
C ARG A 171 3.58 17.68 -5.59
N THR A 172 3.09 16.65 -6.29
CA THR A 172 1.82 16.70 -7.02
C THR A 172 1.09 15.36 -6.93
N ASN A 173 -0.17 15.33 -7.39
CA ASN A 173 -0.93 14.09 -7.52
C ASN A 173 -0.43 13.19 -8.67
N ARG A 174 0.38 13.71 -9.60
CA ARG A 174 0.94 12.94 -10.69
C ARG A 174 2.14 12.13 -10.18
N LEU A 175 1.97 10.82 -10.14
CA LEU A 175 3.02 9.88 -9.75
C LEU A 175 4.02 9.69 -10.88
N THR A 176 5.31 9.66 -10.53
CA THR A 176 6.34 9.10 -11.41
C THR A 176 6.16 7.59 -11.53
N VAL A 177 6.70 6.96 -12.56
CA VAL A 177 6.64 5.50 -12.73
C VAL A 177 7.25 4.81 -11.51
N ARG A 178 8.38 5.31 -11.01
CA ARG A 178 9.01 4.86 -9.76
C ARG A 178 8.06 4.92 -8.57
N MET A 179 7.44 6.07 -8.32
CA MET A 179 6.53 6.23 -7.19
C MET A 179 5.31 5.30 -7.32
N LYS A 180 4.76 5.13 -8.54
CA LYS A 180 3.67 4.17 -8.79
C LYS A 180 4.09 2.75 -8.42
N LYS A 181 5.30 2.32 -8.82
CA LYS A 181 5.82 0.98 -8.50
C LYS A 181 6.13 0.82 -7.01
N LEU A 182 6.72 1.83 -6.36
CA LEU A 182 6.94 1.81 -4.92
C LEU A 182 5.61 1.69 -4.14
N GLN A 183 4.55 2.38 -4.57
CA GLN A 183 3.22 2.25 -3.98
C GLN A 183 2.57 0.89 -4.27
N GLU A 184 2.65 0.40 -5.51
CA GLU A 184 2.05 -0.88 -5.94
C GLU A 184 2.64 -2.07 -5.19
N PHE A 185 3.98 -2.11 -5.05
CA PHE A 185 4.66 -3.22 -4.40
C PHE A 185 4.87 -3.00 -2.90
N ASN A 186 4.87 -1.75 -2.42
CA ASN A 186 5.28 -1.37 -1.06
C ASN A 186 6.66 -1.94 -0.66
N LEU A 187 7.54 -2.11 -1.65
CA LEU A 187 8.89 -2.66 -1.50
C LEU A 187 9.91 -1.63 -1.99
N PRO A 188 11.08 -1.54 -1.33
CA PRO A 188 12.18 -0.73 -1.82
C PRO A 188 12.85 -1.35 -3.04
N VAL A 189 13.73 -0.61 -3.68
CA VAL A 189 14.62 -1.14 -4.72
C VAL A 189 15.99 -1.42 -4.12
N PHE A 190 16.54 -2.58 -4.46
CA PHE A 190 17.95 -2.89 -4.24
C PHE A 190 18.55 -3.47 -5.51
N ALA A 191 19.35 -2.67 -6.20
CA ALA A 191 20.08 -3.04 -7.40
C ALA A 191 21.59 -2.89 -7.11
N PRO A 192 22.24 -3.95 -6.60
CA PRO A 192 23.63 -3.84 -6.18
C PRO A 192 24.58 -3.49 -7.34
N ASP A 193 24.34 -4.03 -8.53
CA ASP A 193 25.09 -3.76 -9.75
C ASP A 193 24.12 -3.63 -10.96
N MET A 194 23.75 -2.41 -11.32
CA MET A 194 22.82 -2.09 -12.41
C MET A 194 23.30 -2.56 -13.79
N THR A 195 24.56 -3.01 -13.94
CA THR A 195 25.09 -3.51 -15.22
C THR A 195 24.72 -4.96 -15.53
N ARG A 196 24.27 -5.76 -14.55
CA ARG A 196 23.86 -7.16 -14.81
C ARG A 196 22.35 -7.34 -14.75
N GLN A 197 21.86 -8.19 -15.64
CA GLN A 197 20.45 -8.61 -15.71
C GLN A 197 20.16 -9.60 -14.57
N ARG A 198 19.08 -9.36 -13.80
CA ARG A 198 18.62 -10.14 -12.62
C ARG A 198 19.53 -10.03 -11.40
N GLN A 199 19.10 -9.24 -10.42
CA GLN A 199 19.80 -9.06 -9.15
C GLN A 199 18.82 -8.78 -8.01
N GLY A 200 19.18 -9.19 -6.79
CA GLY A 200 18.36 -9.01 -5.59
C GLY A 200 17.45 -10.20 -5.28
N ASP A 201 16.86 -10.83 -6.31
CA ASP A 201 16.00 -12.03 -6.15
C ASP A 201 16.78 -13.22 -5.55
N GLU A 202 18.07 -13.34 -5.87
CA GLU A 202 18.96 -14.42 -5.39
C GLU A 202 19.46 -14.22 -3.96
N GLN A 203 19.32 -13.02 -3.39
CA GLN A 203 19.95 -12.63 -2.12
C GLN A 203 18.99 -12.69 -0.92
N ASN A 204 17.78 -13.23 -1.10
CA ASN A 204 16.72 -13.27 -0.08
C ASN A 204 16.40 -11.89 0.54
N VAL A 205 16.56 -10.82 -0.24
CA VAL A 205 16.29 -9.45 0.21
C VAL A 205 14.83 -9.09 -0.08
N VAL A 206 14.19 -8.37 0.85
CA VAL A 206 12.82 -7.85 0.69
C VAL A 206 12.85 -6.57 -0.15
N ALA A 207 12.94 -6.73 -1.48
CA ALA A 207 12.99 -5.66 -2.46
C ALA A 207 12.07 -5.94 -3.67
N MET A 208 11.81 -4.90 -4.46
CA MET A 208 11.01 -4.97 -5.69
C MET A 208 11.65 -5.94 -6.69
N PRO A 209 10.85 -6.80 -7.36
CA PRO A 209 11.37 -7.71 -8.37
C PRO A 209 12.12 -6.98 -9.48
N HIS A 210 13.22 -7.55 -9.95
CA HIS A 210 14.09 -6.89 -10.93
C HIS A 210 13.35 -6.52 -12.23
N SER A 211 12.43 -7.37 -12.70
CA SER A 211 11.62 -7.10 -13.90
C SER A 211 10.74 -5.85 -13.82
N GLU A 212 10.33 -5.48 -12.61
CA GLU A 212 9.53 -4.28 -12.36
C GLU A 212 10.45 -3.06 -12.24
N TYR A 213 11.62 -3.24 -11.63
CA TYR A 213 12.65 -2.22 -11.58
C TYR A 213 13.19 -1.85 -12.98
N GLU A 214 13.32 -2.80 -13.92
CA GLU A 214 13.69 -2.51 -15.32
C GLU A 214 12.71 -1.54 -16.02
N GLN A 215 11.42 -1.56 -15.64
CA GLN A 215 10.45 -0.58 -16.15
C GLN A 215 10.72 0.81 -15.58
N VAL A 216 11.11 0.88 -14.31
CA VAL A 216 11.49 2.12 -13.63
C VAL A 216 12.74 2.72 -14.26
N MET A 217 13.81 1.92 -14.44
CA MET A 217 15.07 2.36 -15.04
C MET A 217 14.86 2.98 -16.43
N ARG A 218 14.05 2.33 -17.28
CA ARG A 218 13.72 2.84 -18.62
C ARG A 218 12.97 4.17 -18.58
N SER A 219 12.12 4.38 -17.59
CA SER A 219 11.34 5.62 -17.45
C SER A 219 12.17 6.76 -16.87
N ASP A 220 13.09 6.48 -15.96
CA ASP A 220 13.84 7.51 -15.23
C ASP A 220 14.95 8.13 -16.08
N GLY A 221 15.38 7.46 -17.16
CA GLY A 221 16.46 7.95 -18.02
C GLY A 221 17.76 8.14 -17.24
N LEU A 222 18.07 7.24 -16.31
CA LEU A 222 19.21 7.36 -15.43
C LEU A 222 20.52 7.45 -16.24
N PRO A 223 21.44 8.36 -15.88
CA PRO A 223 22.78 8.41 -16.45
C PRO A 223 23.49 7.06 -16.38
N GLY A 224 24.25 6.71 -17.42
CA GLY A 224 24.94 5.42 -17.54
C GLY A 224 26.11 5.21 -16.58
N ASP A 225 26.41 6.18 -15.73
CA ASP A 225 27.61 6.19 -14.87
C ASP A 225 27.34 5.61 -13.46
N TYR A 226 26.09 5.24 -13.16
CA TYR A 226 25.74 4.63 -11.87
C TYR A 226 25.91 3.12 -11.91
N ILE A 227 26.64 2.60 -10.92
CA ILE A 227 26.93 1.17 -10.78
C ILE A 227 25.86 0.50 -9.94
N GLY A 228 25.33 1.13 -8.89
CA GLY A 228 24.31 0.51 -8.03
C GLY A 228 23.28 1.51 -7.54
N GLU A 229 22.08 1.03 -7.19
CA GLU A 229 21.00 1.81 -6.61
C GLU A 229 20.39 1.13 -5.36
N ILE A 230 20.23 1.91 -4.29
CA ILE A 230 19.23 1.66 -3.24
C ILE A 230 18.17 2.75 -3.35
N CYS A 231 16.89 2.36 -3.48
CA CYS A 231 15.78 3.30 -3.45
C CYS A 231 14.83 2.94 -2.30
N GLU A 232 14.77 3.80 -1.29
CA GLU A 232 13.92 3.59 -0.13
C GLU A 232 12.73 4.57 -0.14
N PRO A 233 11.49 4.07 -0.08
CA PRO A 233 10.32 4.94 0.04
C PRO A 233 10.28 5.63 1.40
N LEU A 234 9.89 6.91 1.38
CA LEU A 234 9.64 7.73 2.55
C LEU A 234 8.14 7.74 2.86
N ARG A 235 7.83 7.47 4.13
CA ARG A 235 6.46 7.30 4.61
C ARG A 235 6.11 8.32 5.69
N TYR A 236 4.83 8.65 5.74
CA TYR A 236 4.22 9.31 6.89
C TYR A 236 3.54 8.22 7.72
N ARG A 237 4.10 7.90 8.90
CA ARG A 237 3.57 6.87 9.81
C ARG A 237 3.20 5.55 9.13
N GLY A 238 4.07 5.07 8.25
CA GLY A 238 3.87 3.83 7.50
C GLY A 238 3.07 3.98 6.19
N VAL A 239 2.47 5.13 5.92
CA VAL A 239 1.78 5.44 4.65
C VAL A 239 2.77 6.01 3.62
N LEU A 240 2.85 5.40 2.44
CA LEU A 240 3.73 5.81 1.35
C LEU A 240 3.16 7.00 0.55
N ILE A 241 3.29 8.20 1.13
CA ILE A 241 2.76 9.46 0.56
C ILE A 241 3.81 10.59 0.49
N VAL A 242 4.97 10.42 1.12
CA VAL A 242 5.97 11.50 1.23
C VAL A 242 6.86 11.56 -0.02
N GLY A 243 7.40 10.43 -0.45
CA GLY A 243 8.34 10.37 -1.57
C GLY A 243 9.28 9.18 -1.46
N TYR A 244 10.52 9.34 -1.90
CA TYR A 244 11.57 8.34 -1.77
C TYR A 244 12.97 8.98 -1.74
N VAL A 245 13.95 8.21 -1.26
CA VAL A 245 15.37 8.52 -1.39
C VAL A 245 16.00 7.55 -2.39
N GLN A 246 16.91 8.06 -3.22
CA GLN A 246 17.77 7.26 -4.08
C GLN A 246 19.21 7.43 -3.63
N VAL A 247 19.93 6.32 -3.52
CA VAL A 247 21.36 6.27 -3.22
C VAL A 247 22.03 5.56 -4.39
N PHE A 248 22.70 6.34 -5.23
CA PHE A 248 23.44 5.83 -6.37
C PHE A 248 24.91 5.68 -6.04
N SER A 249 25.46 4.48 -6.20
CA SER A 249 26.91 4.27 -6.16
C SER A 249 27.51 4.54 -7.52
N THR A 250 28.60 5.30 -7.59
CA THR A 250 29.32 5.57 -8.85
C THR A 250 30.58 4.73 -9.02
N ARG A 251 31.03 4.00 -7.98
CA ARG A 251 32.36 3.34 -8.01
C ARG A 251 32.34 1.84 -7.80
N ALA A 252 31.42 1.32 -7.00
CA ALA A 252 31.39 -0.10 -6.67
C ALA A 252 29.96 -0.64 -6.49
N PRO A 253 29.74 -1.94 -6.71
CA PRO A 253 28.49 -2.58 -6.36
C PRO A 253 28.12 -2.36 -4.88
N LEU A 254 26.83 -2.16 -4.61
CA LEU A 254 26.32 -2.04 -3.25
C LEU A 254 26.21 -3.42 -2.59
N ASN A 255 26.39 -3.47 -1.28
CA ASN A 255 26.23 -4.70 -0.51
C ASN A 255 24.99 -4.69 0.40
N ILE A 256 24.61 -5.86 0.90
CA ILE A 256 23.42 -6.06 1.73
C ILE A 256 23.48 -5.26 3.04
N SER A 257 24.68 -5.09 3.63
CA SER A 257 24.85 -4.29 4.85
C SER A 257 24.54 -2.82 4.62
N GLN A 258 24.99 -2.25 3.49
CA GLN A 258 24.66 -0.88 3.10
C GLN A 258 23.15 -0.73 2.89
N TYR A 259 22.53 -1.67 2.18
CA TYR A 259 21.08 -1.69 1.98
C TYR A 259 20.30 -1.67 3.30
N HIS A 260 20.61 -2.57 4.24
CA HIS A 260 19.93 -2.60 5.54
C HIS A 260 20.17 -1.34 6.37
N THR A 261 21.38 -0.79 6.32
CA THR A 261 21.72 0.43 7.08
C THR A 261 20.99 1.65 6.50
N VAL A 262 20.91 1.79 5.17
CA VAL A 262 20.09 2.83 4.52
C VAL A 262 18.63 2.70 4.93
N ARG A 263 18.07 1.48 4.96
CA ARG A 263 16.69 1.24 5.47
C ARG A 263 16.49 1.72 6.89
N GLN A 264 17.42 1.41 7.78
CA GLN A 264 17.34 1.83 9.18
C GLN A 264 17.43 3.35 9.32
N LEU A 265 18.32 4.00 8.55
CA LEU A 265 18.41 5.46 8.49
C LEU A 265 17.11 6.09 8.00
N MET A 266 16.46 5.53 6.97
CA MET A 266 15.19 6.08 6.47
C MET A 266 14.05 5.94 7.46
N ARG A 267 13.94 4.81 8.16
CA ARG A 267 12.96 4.65 9.26
C ARG A 267 13.22 5.63 10.42
N ARG A 268 14.47 6.02 10.65
CA ARG A 268 14.81 7.04 11.65
C ARG A 268 14.48 8.44 11.14
N LEU A 269 14.79 8.74 9.89
CA LEU A 269 14.42 10.00 9.22
C LEU A 269 12.90 10.23 9.28
N GLU A 270 12.09 9.23 8.94
CA GLU A 270 10.61 9.32 9.00
C GLU A 270 10.13 9.71 10.41
N ARG A 271 10.71 9.11 11.46
CA ARG A 271 10.39 9.44 12.86
C ARG A 271 10.84 10.85 13.25
N ASP A 272 12.03 11.26 12.81
CA ASP A 272 12.56 12.59 13.11
C ASP A 272 11.75 13.69 12.39
N LEU A 273 11.29 13.44 11.16
CA LEU A 273 10.42 14.35 10.42
C LEU A 273 9.05 14.51 11.11
N ASP A 274 8.47 13.41 11.59
CA ASP A 274 7.20 13.44 12.33
C ASP A 274 7.36 14.17 13.68
N ALA A 275 8.41 13.84 14.46
CA ALA A 275 8.69 14.48 15.74
C ALA A 275 8.95 16.00 15.61
N LYS A 276 9.57 16.43 14.50
CA LYS A 276 9.80 17.85 14.18
C LYS A 276 8.60 18.53 13.52
N ARG A 277 7.46 17.83 13.38
CA ARG A 277 6.23 18.34 12.72
C ARG A 277 6.50 18.88 11.31
N CYS A 278 7.27 18.14 10.52
CA CYS A 278 7.59 18.49 9.13
C CYS A 278 6.47 18.11 8.15
N TYR A 279 5.38 17.51 8.63
CA TYR A 279 4.22 17.09 7.85
C TYR A 279 3.02 18.02 8.08
N PRO A 280 2.01 18.00 7.20
CA PRO A 280 0.78 18.76 7.43
C PRO A 280 0.09 18.28 8.70
N ASP A 281 -0.28 19.22 9.57
CA ASP A 281 -1.19 18.96 10.69
C ASP A 281 -2.64 19.25 10.26
N ASN A 282 -3.59 18.42 10.70
CA ASN A 282 -5.01 18.72 10.53
C ASN A 282 -5.79 18.41 11.81
N PRO A 283 -6.39 19.42 12.48
CA PRO A 283 -7.10 19.21 13.73
C PRO A 283 -8.45 18.48 13.56
N ILE A 284 -8.83 18.09 12.35
CA ILE A 284 -10.10 17.39 12.11
C ILE A 284 -10.15 16.06 12.84
N SER A 285 -11.20 15.91 13.65
CA SER A 285 -11.58 14.67 14.31
C SER A 285 -13.02 14.28 13.98
N GLY A 286 -13.28 12.98 13.82
CA GLY A 286 -14.62 12.45 13.60
C GLY A 286 -14.87 11.18 14.41
N LYS A 287 -16.13 10.79 14.58
CA LYS A 287 -16.51 9.56 15.29
C LYS A 287 -16.59 8.39 14.30
N ILE A 288 -15.87 7.31 14.56
CA ILE A 288 -15.98 6.04 13.82
C ILE A 288 -17.36 5.44 14.11
N VAL A 289 -18.08 5.07 13.06
CA VAL A 289 -19.41 4.45 13.14
C VAL A 289 -19.38 2.97 12.80
N ASP A 290 -18.52 2.58 11.87
CA ASP A 290 -18.34 1.20 11.45
C ASP A 290 -16.92 0.98 10.94
N VAL A 291 -16.40 -0.22 11.12
CA VAL A 291 -15.08 -0.63 10.60
C VAL A 291 -15.13 -2.06 10.10
N SER A 292 -14.31 -2.32 9.09
CA SER A 292 -14.03 -3.64 8.55
C SER A 292 -12.56 -3.73 8.12
N HIS A 293 -12.12 -4.89 7.64
CA HIS A 293 -10.71 -5.12 7.25
C HIS A 293 -10.24 -4.23 6.08
N GLY A 294 -11.17 -3.75 5.25
CA GLY A 294 -10.95 -2.99 4.04
C GLY A 294 -11.45 -1.55 4.10
N GLY A 295 -12.01 -1.10 5.22
CA GLY A 295 -12.43 0.29 5.34
C GLY A 295 -13.05 0.67 6.67
N LEU A 296 -13.38 1.95 6.80
CA LEU A 296 -14.15 2.47 7.94
C LEU A 296 -15.14 3.54 7.50
N GLY A 297 -16.21 3.69 8.26
CA GLY A 297 -17.11 4.83 8.22
C GLY A 297 -16.86 5.74 9.41
N PHE A 298 -16.82 7.05 9.18
CA PHE A 298 -16.81 8.03 10.28
C PHE A 298 -17.74 9.20 10.02
N ILE A 299 -18.22 9.84 11.07
CA ILE A 299 -19.02 11.07 11.04
C ILE A 299 -18.16 12.23 11.51
N TYR A 300 -18.10 13.27 10.70
CA TYR A 300 -17.52 14.55 11.06
C TYR A 300 -18.64 15.58 11.31
N THR A 301 -18.64 16.19 12.49
CA THR A 301 -19.62 17.19 12.94
C THR A 301 -19.03 18.59 13.07
N GLY A 302 -17.73 18.77 12.77
CA GLY A 302 -17.08 20.08 12.81
C GLY A 302 -17.46 20.98 11.63
N GLN A 303 -16.82 22.15 11.53
CA GLN A 303 -17.10 23.11 10.46
C GLN A 303 -16.90 22.46 9.08
N ARG A 304 -17.95 22.55 8.24
CA ARG A 304 -18.01 21.92 6.91
C ARG A 304 -16.86 22.34 5.98
N SER A 305 -16.26 23.52 6.19
CA SER A 305 -15.21 24.11 5.36
C SER A 305 -13.86 23.37 5.38
N VAL A 306 -13.53 22.64 6.45
CA VAL A 306 -12.18 22.08 6.60
C VAL A 306 -12.01 20.77 5.81
N LEU A 307 -13.08 19.97 5.66
CA LEU A 307 -13.13 18.82 4.74
C LEU A 307 -13.90 19.12 3.45
N SER A 308 -14.33 20.36 3.19
CA SER A 308 -15.14 20.67 2.00
C SER A 308 -14.38 20.49 0.69
N THR A 309 -13.04 20.53 0.73
CA THR A 309 -12.20 20.30 -0.44
C THR A 309 -12.03 18.83 -0.79
N ALA A 310 -12.31 17.92 0.15
CA ALA A 310 -12.23 16.47 -0.07
C ALA A 310 -13.60 15.91 -0.47
N GLY A 311 -13.68 15.37 -1.67
CA GLY A 311 -14.85 14.76 -2.29
C GLY A 311 -14.76 13.24 -2.44
N VAL A 312 -15.80 12.65 -3.01
CA VAL A 312 -15.81 11.22 -3.38
C VAL A 312 -14.73 10.98 -4.44
N GLY A 313 -13.90 9.97 -4.24
CA GLY A 313 -12.76 9.63 -5.08
C GLY A 313 -11.44 10.20 -4.57
N ASP A 314 -11.46 11.20 -3.69
CA ASP A 314 -10.25 11.76 -3.10
C ASP A 314 -9.64 10.83 -2.06
N LYS A 315 -8.32 10.94 -1.92
CA LYS A 315 -7.55 10.16 -0.97
C LYS A 315 -7.23 10.98 0.27
N ILE A 316 -7.32 10.33 1.41
CA ILE A 316 -7.03 10.92 2.73
C ILE A 316 -6.11 9.99 3.52
N VAL A 317 -5.38 10.59 4.45
CA VAL A 317 -4.72 9.90 5.55
C VAL A 317 -5.46 10.26 6.83
N LEU A 318 -5.62 9.30 7.75
CA LEU A 318 -6.24 9.52 9.05
C LEU A 318 -5.59 8.62 10.10
N ASP A 319 -5.63 9.06 11.35
CA ASP A 319 -5.29 8.24 12.51
C ASP A 319 -6.59 7.68 13.08
N ALA A 320 -6.77 6.35 13.08
CA ALA A 320 -7.91 5.71 13.70
C ALA A 320 -7.53 5.28 15.12
N HIS A 321 -8.26 5.78 16.10
CA HIS A 321 -8.18 5.42 17.50
C HIS A 321 -9.28 4.41 17.80
N PHE A 322 -8.98 3.12 17.69
CA PHE A 322 -9.94 2.05 18.01
C PHE A 322 -10.11 1.91 19.53
N ALA A 323 -9.01 2.03 20.27
CA ALA A 323 -8.96 2.09 21.73
C ALA A 323 -7.84 3.04 22.18
N ALA A 324 -7.70 3.27 23.50
CA ALA A 324 -6.68 4.18 24.04
C ALA A 324 -5.24 3.81 23.59
N GLU A 325 -4.93 2.52 23.54
CA GLU A 325 -3.61 2.01 23.11
C GLU A 325 -3.62 1.43 21.69
N ASN A 326 -4.80 1.24 21.08
CA ASN A 326 -4.92 0.71 19.72
C ASN A 326 -5.17 1.85 18.73
N VAL A 327 -4.07 2.44 18.25
CA VAL A 327 -4.06 3.55 17.30
C VAL A 327 -3.22 3.19 16.08
N ALA A 328 -3.76 3.42 14.89
CA ALA A 328 -3.00 3.24 13.65
C ALA A 328 -3.36 4.29 12.60
N THR A 329 -2.37 4.63 11.77
CA THR A 329 -2.54 5.54 10.64
C THR A 329 -2.92 4.75 9.39
N PHE A 330 -3.97 5.20 8.71
CA PHE A 330 -4.53 4.60 7.51
C PHE A 330 -4.52 5.61 6.37
N SER A 331 -4.23 5.12 5.15
CA SER A 331 -4.56 5.82 3.92
C SER A 331 -5.78 5.18 3.29
N GLY A 332 -6.65 5.98 2.68
CA GLY A 332 -7.81 5.44 2.00
C GLY A 332 -8.50 6.43 1.06
N LYS A 333 -9.36 5.89 0.21
CA LYS A 333 -10.17 6.62 -0.76
C LYS A 333 -11.57 6.87 -0.20
N ILE A 334 -12.08 8.07 -0.35
CA ILE A 334 -13.46 8.41 0.01
C ILE A 334 -14.39 7.77 -1.01
N MET A 335 -15.14 6.76 -0.60
CA MET A 335 -16.04 6.01 -1.49
C MET A 335 -17.45 6.57 -1.52
N ASN A 336 -17.90 7.19 -0.43
CA ASN A 336 -19.19 7.86 -0.35
C ASN A 336 -19.19 8.93 0.73
N MET A 337 -20.07 9.92 0.53
CA MET A 337 -20.32 11.00 1.47
C MET A 337 -21.83 11.18 1.61
N THR A 338 -22.34 11.18 2.83
CA THR A 338 -23.77 11.38 3.11
C THR A 338 -23.92 12.56 4.06
N SER A 339 -24.68 13.57 3.63
CA SER A 339 -25.05 14.69 4.49
C SER A 339 -25.99 14.20 5.60
N LEU A 340 -25.70 14.60 6.82
CA LEU A 340 -26.55 14.40 7.99
C LEU A 340 -27.02 15.78 8.48
N GLU A 341 -28.03 15.80 9.34
CA GLU A 341 -28.58 17.03 9.92
C GLU A 341 -27.48 17.92 10.54
N ASN A 342 -26.61 17.31 11.37
CA ASN A 342 -25.55 18.00 12.10
C ASN A 342 -24.12 17.57 11.70
N GLY A 343 -23.92 17.09 10.47
CA GLY A 343 -22.60 16.66 10.03
C GLY A 343 -22.57 15.99 8.67
N ARG A 344 -21.50 15.24 8.42
CA ARG A 344 -21.35 14.44 7.20
C ARG A 344 -20.70 13.11 7.54
N ARG A 345 -21.28 12.02 7.03
CA ARG A 345 -20.68 10.69 7.08
C ARG A 345 -19.77 10.49 5.88
N TYR A 346 -18.58 9.96 6.13
CA TYR A 346 -17.59 9.57 5.14
C TYR A 346 -17.39 8.06 5.21
N GLY A 347 -17.54 7.38 4.08
CA GLY A 347 -17.17 5.98 3.95
C GLY A 347 -15.82 5.86 3.23
N ILE A 348 -14.83 5.29 3.91
CA ILE A 348 -13.45 5.17 3.44
C ILE A 348 -13.13 3.72 3.11
N GLU A 349 -12.49 3.49 1.97
CA GLU A 349 -11.84 2.23 1.62
C GLU A 349 -10.34 2.37 1.82
N PHE A 350 -9.73 1.47 2.59
CA PHE A 350 -8.30 1.51 2.86
C PHE A 350 -7.49 1.17 1.61
N GLU A 351 -6.36 1.87 1.44
CA GLU A 351 -5.38 1.61 0.38
C GLU A 351 -4.01 1.32 1.02
N GLY A 352 -3.44 0.15 0.71
CA GLY A 352 -2.08 -0.20 1.12
C GLY A 352 -1.89 -0.20 2.64
N LEU A 353 -2.51 -1.17 3.33
CA LEU A 353 -2.39 -1.29 4.79
C LEU A 353 -0.93 -1.46 5.22
N SER A 354 -0.54 -0.71 6.24
CA SER A 354 0.73 -0.91 6.93
C SER A 354 0.61 -2.10 7.89
N GLU A 355 1.74 -2.72 8.26
CA GLU A 355 1.77 -3.79 9.26
C GLU A 355 1.14 -3.36 10.60
N ALA A 356 1.37 -2.12 11.01
CA ALA A 356 0.73 -1.53 12.18
C ALA A 356 -0.80 -1.41 12.02
N GLY A 357 -1.27 -0.98 10.84
CA GLY A 357 -2.69 -0.92 10.52
C GLY A 357 -3.36 -2.29 10.49
N GLU A 358 -2.72 -3.29 9.90
CA GLU A 358 -3.22 -4.67 9.91
C GLU A 358 -3.32 -5.23 11.33
N THR A 359 -2.29 -5.00 12.15
CA THR A 359 -2.26 -5.44 13.55
C THR A 359 -3.37 -4.78 14.36
N ALA A 360 -3.56 -3.47 14.18
CA ALA A 360 -4.60 -2.71 14.85
C ALA A 360 -6.01 -3.19 14.49
N LEU A 361 -6.26 -3.51 13.22
CA LEU A 361 -7.53 -4.06 12.74
C LEU A 361 -7.78 -5.47 13.30
N LYS A 362 -6.78 -6.35 13.26
CA LYS A 362 -6.88 -7.72 13.81
C LYS A 362 -7.11 -7.76 15.32
N ALA A 363 -6.58 -6.79 16.05
CA ALA A 363 -6.82 -6.68 17.49
C ALA A 363 -8.24 -6.21 17.82
N MET A 364 -8.93 -5.60 16.86
CA MET A 364 -10.24 -4.97 17.04
C MET A 364 -11.41 -5.79 16.47
N LEU A 365 -11.19 -6.46 15.33
CA LEU A 365 -12.14 -7.28 14.59
C LEU A 365 -11.96 -8.75 14.91
#